data_AF-A0A519SRD2-F1
#
_entry.id   AF-A0A519SRD2-F1
#
_cell.length_a   1.000
_cell.length_b   1.000
_cell.length_c   1.000
_cell.angle_alpha   90.00
_cell.angle_beta   90.00
_cell.angle_gamma   90.00
#
_symmetry.space_group_name_H-M   'P 1'
#
loop_
_entity.id
_entity.type
_entity.pdbx_description
1 polymer ?
#
loop_
_entity_poly.entity_id
_entity_poly.type
_entity_poly.pdbx_seq_one_letter_code
_entity_poly.pdbx_strand_id
1 'polypeptide(L)'
;MDTLTIESRINQDTYNLQPVRQVPVIELTHNSFGNPGTVEVQNAVIPIVTQFPSKPFIEANTQEINLINLKNDCVVPVFSKDNERTIAHQEFIEIAQNCVSQVFPHHSFDAPEIRVSHQIKGRVPGAIHKNASELLDHERTQYFERMAFIMRIPSIVETINGNEIALTIGGVRSYNLENLYNKKSFEKFKFFIGFQNKVCCNLCVWSDGFIDDLRVTSYGELQAKILNVIQNYNAEKHLFQMKELSLHSLTENQFAQLIGRAKLYQHLPKSEKSLIPNLNFTDGHINTIAKDYYEDASFSRNEQGDINLWNVYNLFTQANKSSYIDTFLDRNVNAFDFTQGIQKVLIGDGDYHWFLS
;
A
#
# COMPACT_ATOMS: atom_id res chain seq x y z
N MET A 1 -34.33 -34.78 34.77
CA MET A 1 -33.06 -34.08 34.45
C MET A 1 -32.97 -34.08 32.95
N ASP A 2 -33.65 -33.13 32.32
CA ASP A 2 -33.78 -33.06 30.87
C ASP A 2 -32.93 -31.89 30.37
N THR A 3 -31.80 -32.22 29.75
CA THR A 3 -30.92 -31.27 29.09
C THR A 3 -31.47 -30.98 27.69
N LEU A 4 -32.18 -29.87 27.58
CA LEU A 4 -32.52 -29.22 26.31
C LEU A 4 -31.23 -28.78 25.62
N THR A 5 -30.86 -29.48 24.54
CA THR A 5 -29.83 -29.04 23.60
C THR A 5 -30.52 -28.18 22.54
N ILE A 6 -30.25 -26.89 22.55
CA ILE A 6 -30.71 -25.95 21.52
C ILE A 6 -29.71 -26.05 20.36
N GLU A 7 -30.11 -26.69 19.26
CA GLU A 7 -29.36 -26.69 18.00
C GLU A 7 -29.35 -25.28 17.40
N SER A 8 -28.16 -24.72 17.24
CA SER A 8 -27.95 -23.48 16.48
C SER A 8 -27.96 -23.80 14.98
N ARG A 9 -29.02 -23.36 14.29
CA ARG A 9 -29.06 -23.36 12.82
C ARG A 9 -28.26 -22.15 12.32
N ILE A 10 -26.94 -22.32 12.17
CA ILE A 10 -26.10 -21.38 11.44
C ILE A 10 -26.03 -21.89 10.00
N ASN A 11 -26.58 -21.10 9.07
CA ASN A 11 -26.44 -21.30 7.63
C ASN A 11 -24.95 -21.36 7.27
N GLN A 12 -24.48 -22.55 6.89
CA GLN A 12 -23.20 -22.74 6.23
C GLN A 12 -23.36 -22.42 4.75
N ASP A 13 -23.40 -21.13 4.40
CA ASP A 13 -23.20 -20.71 3.02
C ASP A 13 -21.70 -20.62 2.76
N THR A 14 -21.17 -21.60 2.06
CA THR A 14 -19.80 -21.59 1.52
C THR A 14 -19.72 -20.57 0.39
N TYR A 15 -19.13 -19.40 0.64
CA TYR A 15 -18.96 -18.37 -0.38
C TYR A 15 -17.79 -18.72 -1.29
N ASN A 16 -18.08 -19.31 -2.45
CA ASN A 16 -17.11 -19.45 -3.53
C ASN A 16 -16.95 -18.11 -4.25
N LEU A 17 -15.72 -17.60 -4.32
CA LEU A 17 -15.36 -16.46 -5.18
C LEU A 17 -15.66 -16.83 -6.65
N GLN A 18 -16.65 -16.16 -7.24
CA GLN A 18 -17.07 -16.40 -8.63
C GLN A 18 -16.46 -15.33 -9.55
N PRO A 19 -15.88 -15.71 -10.71
CA PRO A 19 -15.47 -14.75 -11.73
C PRO A 19 -16.66 -13.96 -12.29
N VAL A 20 -16.44 -12.68 -12.59
CA VAL A 20 -17.43 -11.77 -13.17
C VAL A 20 -17.88 -12.26 -14.56
N ARG A 21 -19.19 -12.30 -14.81
CA ARG A 21 -19.77 -12.56 -16.14
C ARG A 21 -19.42 -11.43 -17.12
N GLN A 22 -18.86 -11.78 -18.27
CA GLN A 22 -18.66 -10.85 -19.38
C GLN A 22 -20.01 -10.34 -19.91
N VAL A 23 -20.17 -9.02 -20.01
CA VAL A 23 -21.33 -8.37 -20.64
C VAL A 23 -21.13 -8.38 -22.17
N PRO A 24 -22.14 -8.68 -23.01
CA PRO A 24 -21.97 -8.68 -24.46
C PRO A 24 -21.81 -7.25 -24.99
N VAL A 25 -20.82 -7.04 -25.85
CA VAL A 25 -20.58 -5.77 -26.56
C VAL A 25 -21.59 -5.64 -27.69
N ILE A 26 -22.27 -4.49 -27.77
CA ILE A 26 -23.17 -4.11 -28.87
C ILE A 26 -22.30 -3.62 -30.04
N GLU A 27 -22.35 -4.32 -31.18
CA GLU A 27 -21.69 -3.90 -32.43
C GLU A 27 -22.40 -2.69 -33.05
N LEU A 28 -21.70 -1.56 -33.14
CA LEU A 28 -22.09 -0.43 -33.99
C LEU A 28 -21.60 -0.71 -35.41
N THR A 29 -22.54 -1.00 -36.30
CA THR A 29 -22.26 -1.18 -37.73
C THR A 29 -22.03 0.18 -38.40
N HIS A 30 -20.87 0.35 -39.03
CA HIS A 30 -20.68 1.40 -40.04
C HIS A 30 -20.19 0.78 -41.35
N ASN A 31 -21.07 0.82 -42.35
CA ASN A 31 -20.76 0.56 -43.75
C ASN A 31 -19.93 1.71 -44.34
N SER A 32 -18.82 1.39 -45.00
CA SER A 32 -18.36 2.14 -46.17
C SER A 32 -17.43 1.29 -47.05
N PHE A 33 -17.71 1.36 -48.35
CA PHE A 33 -17.19 0.56 -49.44
C PHE A 33 -15.73 0.91 -49.83
N GLY A 34 -14.90 -0.13 -49.98
CA GLY A 34 -13.99 -0.39 -51.13
C GLY A 34 -12.76 0.48 -51.41
N ASN A 35 -11.57 -0.09 -51.22
CA ASN A 35 -10.60 -0.35 -52.31
C ASN A 35 -9.56 -1.42 -51.89
N PRO A 36 -9.14 -2.36 -52.78
CA PRO A 36 -8.28 -3.47 -52.41
C PRO A 36 -6.80 -3.16 -52.71
N GLY A 37 -5.93 -3.42 -51.72
CA GLY A 37 -4.50 -3.58 -51.98
C GLY A 37 -3.58 -2.58 -51.28
N THR A 38 -3.43 -2.75 -49.97
CA THR A 38 -2.19 -2.52 -49.20
C THR A 38 -2.43 -3.13 -47.82
N VAL A 39 -1.76 -4.25 -47.51
CA VAL A 39 -1.76 -4.79 -46.14
C VAL A 39 -0.78 -3.93 -45.35
N GLU A 40 -1.28 -2.84 -44.78
CA GLU A 40 -0.61 -2.19 -43.66
C GLU A 40 -0.99 -2.97 -42.39
N VAL A 41 0.00 -3.64 -41.79
CA VAL A 41 -0.14 -4.19 -40.45
C VAL A 41 -0.20 -3.01 -39.49
N GLN A 42 -1.42 -2.52 -39.24
CA GLN A 42 -1.67 -1.62 -38.13
C GLN A 42 -1.43 -2.43 -36.85
N ASN A 43 -0.26 -2.23 -36.24
CA ASN A 43 -0.04 -2.56 -34.84
C ASN A 43 -0.98 -1.69 -34.01
N ALA A 44 -2.24 -2.12 -33.90
CA ALA A 44 -3.18 -1.57 -32.93
C ALA A 44 -2.62 -1.91 -31.55
N VAL A 45 -1.89 -0.97 -30.97
CA VAL A 45 -1.60 -0.96 -29.54
C VAL A 45 -2.96 -0.80 -28.87
N ILE A 46 -3.56 -1.91 -28.45
CA ILE A 46 -4.73 -1.89 -27.58
C ILE A 46 -4.26 -1.16 -26.33
N PRO A 47 -4.83 0.02 -26.00
CA PRO A 47 -4.46 0.68 -24.75
C PRO A 47 -4.88 -0.25 -23.63
N ILE A 48 -3.92 -0.67 -22.81
CA ILE A 48 -4.22 -1.29 -21.51
C ILE A 48 -4.96 -0.20 -20.75
N VAL A 49 -6.29 -0.31 -20.68
CA VAL A 49 -7.09 0.59 -19.86
C VAL A 49 -6.70 0.30 -18.43
N THR A 50 -5.88 1.16 -17.85
CA THR A 50 -5.57 1.10 -16.42
C THR A 50 -6.88 1.31 -15.67
N GLN A 51 -7.33 0.29 -14.96
CA GLN A 51 -8.60 0.31 -14.21
C GLN A 51 -8.56 1.21 -12.96
N PHE A 52 -7.42 1.87 -12.71
CA PHE A 52 -7.22 2.78 -11.60
C PHE A 52 -7.03 4.22 -12.11
N PRO A 53 -7.52 5.22 -11.36
CA PRO A 53 -7.20 6.60 -11.66
C PRO A 53 -5.68 6.82 -11.54
N SER A 54 -5.14 7.76 -12.32
CA SER A 54 -3.72 8.14 -12.33
C SER A 54 -3.32 8.94 -11.08
N LYS A 55 -3.59 8.39 -9.89
CA LYS A 55 -3.15 8.91 -8.60
C LYS A 55 -2.13 7.94 -8.00
N PRO A 56 -0.95 8.42 -7.58
CA PRO A 56 0.07 7.54 -7.01
C PRO A 56 -0.37 7.02 -5.64
N PHE A 57 0.12 5.85 -5.24
CA PHE A 57 -0.18 5.28 -3.91
C PHE A 57 0.49 6.06 -2.76
N ILE A 58 1.57 6.80 -3.06
CA ILE A 58 2.28 7.69 -2.13
C ILE A 58 2.73 8.95 -2.87
N GLU A 59 2.56 10.11 -2.25
CA GLU A 59 2.72 11.41 -2.91
C GLU A 59 3.94 12.18 -2.39
N ALA A 60 4.10 12.29 -1.07
CA ALA A 60 5.07 13.22 -0.50
C ALA A 60 6.53 12.87 -0.80
N ASN A 61 7.25 13.84 -1.38
CA ASN A 61 8.70 13.78 -1.59
C ASN A 61 9.19 12.54 -2.36
N THR A 62 8.34 11.99 -3.22
CA THR A 62 8.69 10.86 -4.08
C THR A 62 8.62 11.25 -5.55
N GLN A 63 9.36 10.52 -6.37
CA GLN A 63 9.25 10.57 -7.83
C GLN A 63 8.95 9.18 -8.39
N GLU A 64 8.26 9.15 -9.52
CA GLU A 64 8.01 7.92 -10.26
C GLU A 64 9.28 7.47 -10.97
N ILE A 65 9.51 6.16 -11.01
CA ILE A 65 10.53 5.55 -11.85
C ILE A 65 9.99 4.22 -12.36
N ASN A 66 10.39 3.81 -13.56
CA ASN A 66 10.04 2.48 -14.06
C ASN A 66 11.17 1.48 -13.73
N LEU A 67 10.88 0.18 -13.82
CA LEU A 67 11.84 -0.87 -13.49
C LEU A 67 13.09 -0.84 -14.38
N ILE A 68 12.93 -0.46 -15.67
CA ILE A 68 14.04 -0.46 -16.63
C ILE A 68 15.07 0.65 -16.31
N ASN A 69 14.62 1.84 -15.94
CA ASN A 69 15.47 2.96 -15.52
C ASN A 69 16.12 2.65 -14.17
N LEU A 70 15.39 2.02 -13.25
CA LEU A 70 15.98 1.58 -11.98
C LEU A 70 17.13 0.57 -12.19
N LYS A 71 17.04 -0.27 -13.23
CA LYS A 71 18.08 -1.25 -13.58
C LYS A 71 19.26 -0.64 -14.33
N ASN A 72 19.01 0.28 -15.25
CA ASN A 72 20.02 0.81 -16.17
C ASN A 72 20.71 2.08 -15.66
N ASP A 73 20.00 2.91 -14.89
CA ASP A 73 20.46 4.25 -14.52
C ASP A 73 21.00 4.30 -13.09
N CYS A 74 20.75 3.27 -12.27
CA CYS A 74 21.16 3.23 -10.87
C CYS A 74 22.31 2.26 -10.60
N VAL A 75 23.33 2.72 -9.87
CA VAL A 75 24.35 1.85 -9.31
C VAL A 75 23.84 1.15 -8.05
N VAL A 76 24.41 0.00 -7.72
CA VAL A 76 24.04 -0.75 -6.51
C VAL A 76 25.03 -0.44 -5.38
N PRO A 77 24.56 0.07 -4.22
CA PRO A 77 25.42 0.30 -3.07
C PRO A 77 26.07 -0.99 -2.55
N VAL A 78 27.27 -0.85 -1.99
CA VAL A 78 28.08 -1.94 -1.42
C VAL A 78 28.44 -1.64 0.03
N PHE A 79 28.71 -2.69 0.81
CA PHE A 79 29.29 -2.60 2.15
C PHE A 79 30.78 -2.29 2.05
N SER A 80 31.24 -1.19 2.65
CA SER A 80 32.55 -0.62 2.36
C SER A 80 33.73 -1.42 2.91
N LYS A 81 33.54 -2.27 3.93
CA LYS A 81 34.65 -3.00 4.58
C LYS A 81 35.01 -4.32 3.89
N ASP A 82 34.04 -4.96 3.25
CA ASP A 82 34.20 -6.24 2.54
C ASP A 82 33.81 -6.16 1.07
N ASN A 83 33.35 -4.99 0.61
CA ASN A 83 32.95 -4.71 -0.76
C ASN A 83 31.82 -5.63 -1.26
N GLU A 84 31.00 -6.15 -0.34
CA GLU A 84 29.87 -7.00 -0.70
C GLU A 84 28.69 -6.16 -1.18
N ARG A 85 28.01 -6.65 -2.23
CA ARG A 85 26.84 -5.97 -2.80
C ARG A 85 25.62 -6.11 -1.89
N THR A 86 24.83 -5.04 -1.81
CA THR A 86 23.47 -5.10 -1.27
C THR A 86 22.53 -5.81 -2.25
N ILE A 87 21.38 -6.26 -1.77
CA ILE A 87 20.26 -6.60 -2.65
C ILE A 87 19.67 -5.28 -3.16
N ALA A 88 19.67 -5.13 -4.48
CA ALA A 88 19.24 -3.93 -5.17
C ALA A 88 17.71 -3.76 -5.15
N HIS A 89 17.24 -2.53 -5.36
CA HIS A 89 15.80 -2.24 -5.44
C HIS A 89 15.07 -3.07 -6.49
N GLN A 90 15.62 -3.17 -7.70
CA GLN A 90 15.08 -3.96 -8.79
C GLN A 90 15.07 -5.47 -8.47
N GLU A 91 16.11 -5.97 -7.79
CA GLU A 91 16.18 -7.39 -7.38
C GLU A 91 15.06 -7.71 -6.37
N PHE A 92 14.77 -6.80 -5.43
CA PHE A 92 13.66 -6.95 -4.50
C PHE A 92 12.29 -6.99 -5.21
N ILE A 93 12.07 -6.10 -6.19
CA ILE A 93 10.85 -6.08 -6.99
C ILE A 93 10.70 -7.39 -7.79
N GLU A 94 11.77 -7.84 -8.45
CA GLU A 94 11.79 -9.08 -9.23
C GLU A 94 11.54 -10.32 -8.34
N ILE A 95 12.09 -10.36 -7.13
CA ILE A 95 11.77 -11.42 -6.15
C ILE A 95 10.28 -11.43 -5.85
N ALA A 96 9.71 -10.27 -5.51
CA ALA A 96 8.30 -10.17 -5.17
C ALA A 96 7.40 -10.59 -6.35
N GLN A 97 7.76 -10.20 -7.59
CA GLN A 97 7.09 -10.64 -8.82
C GLN A 97 7.11 -12.15 -8.97
N ASN A 98 8.27 -12.77 -8.75
CA ASN A 98 8.42 -14.22 -8.83
C ASN A 98 7.60 -14.95 -7.75
N CYS A 99 7.60 -14.46 -6.51
CA CYS A 99 6.79 -15.01 -5.44
C CYS A 99 5.29 -14.94 -5.75
N VAL A 100 4.80 -13.79 -6.23
CA VAL A 100 3.39 -13.62 -6.60
C VAL A 100 3.01 -14.53 -7.76
N SER A 101 3.85 -14.63 -8.79
CA SER A 101 3.60 -15.52 -9.94
C SER A 101 3.53 -16.99 -9.52
N GLN A 102 4.25 -17.39 -8.47
CA GLN A 102 4.18 -18.75 -7.92
C GLN A 102 2.89 -19.01 -7.13
N VAL A 103 2.44 -18.04 -6.33
CA VAL A 103 1.22 -18.20 -5.51
C VAL A 103 -0.06 -18.00 -6.33
N PHE A 104 -0.03 -17.12 -7.32
CA PHE A 104 -1.17 -16.77 -8.16
C PHE A 104 -0.90 -17.06 -9.65
N PRO A 105 -0.64 -18.34 -10.04
CA PRO A 105 -0.15 -18.69 -11.37
C PRO A 105 -1.14 -18.45 -12.52
N HIS A 106 -2.43 -18.28 -12.19
CA HIS A 106 -3.50 -18.06 -13.16
C HIS A 106 -3.99 -16.61 -13.21
N HIS A 107 -3.34 -15.71 -12.48
CA HIS A 107 -3.72 -14.30 -12.43
C HIS A 107 -2.70 -13.43 -13.17
N SER A 108 -3.19 -12.40 -13.85
CA SER A 108 -2.36 -11.32 -14.38
C SER A 108 -2.11 -10.29 -13.30
N PHE A 109 -0.95 -9.65 -13.34
CA PHE A 109 -0.58 -8.56 -12.45
C PHE A 109 -0.15 -7.33 -13.27
N ASP A 110 -0.40 -6.16 -12.72
CA ASP A 110 0.05 -4.91 -13.32
C ASP A 110 1.58 -4.79 -13.27
N ALA A 111 2.14 -3.97 -14.16
CA ALA A 111 3.52 -3.55 -14.01
C ALA A 111 3.72 -2.86 -12.65
N PRO A 112 4.90 -3.02 -11.99
CA PRO A 112 5.16 -2.39 -10.72
C PRO A 112 5.04 -0.86 -10.81
N GLU A 113 4.25 -0.28 -9.92
CA GLU A 113 4.25 1.16 -9.67
C GLU A 113 5.33 1.45 -8.63
N ILE A 114 6.37 2.19 -9.01
CA ILE A 114 7.58 2.38 -8.18
C ILE A 114 7.75 3.87 -7.88
N ARG A 115 7.98 4.16 -6.60
CA ARG A 115 8.19 5.49 -6.05
C ARG A 115 9.52 5.51 -5.31
N VAL A 116 10.40 6.44 -5.69
CA VAL A 116 11.72 6.59 -5.08
C VAL A 116 11.90 7.97 -4.47
N SER A 117 12.77 8.08 -3.47
CA SER A 117 13.15 9.37 -2.89
C SER A 117 14.62 9.40 -2.51
N HIS A 118 15.13 10.60 -2.23
CA HIS A 118 16.52 10.83 -1.81
C HIS A 118 17.53 10.31 -2.82
N GLN A 119 17.63 11.03 -3.95
CA GLN A 119 18.62 10.75 -4.98
C GLN A 119 20.03 11.00 -4.45
N ILE A 120 20.86 9.97 -4.46
CA ILE A 120 22.28 10.08 -4.18
C ILE A 120 23.02 10.15 -5.51
N LYS A 121 23.72 11.27 -5.73
CA LYS A 121 24.52 11.49 -6.94
C LYS A 121 25.99 11.18 -6.63
N GLY A 122 26.57 10.29 -7.41
CA GLY A 122 27.96 9.87 -7.33
C GLY A 122 28.72 10.15 -8.62
N ARG A 123 29.93 9.60 -8.69
CA ARG A 123 30.79 9.65 -9.86
C ARG A 123 31.57 8.35 -10.02
N VAL A 124 31.99 8.03 -11.25
CA VAL A 124 32.86 6.88 -11.52
C VAL A 124 34.26 7.08 -10.91
N PRO A 125 35.01 6.00 -10.59
CA PRO A 125 36.32 6.12 -9.95
C PRO A 125 37.32 7.02 -10.72
N GLY A 126 37.31 6.97 -12.05
CA GLY A 126 38.19 7.78 -12.90
C GLY A 126 37.93 9.30 -12.84
N ALA A 127 36.78 9.73 -12.32
CA ALA A 127 36.38 11.14 -12.25
C ALA A 127 36.36 11.69 -10.81
N ILE A 128 37.00 11.00 -9.85
CA ILE A 128 36.92 11.36 -8.43
C ILE A 128 37.44 12.77 -8.13
N HIS A 129 38.43 13.25 -8.90
CA HIS A 129 39.05 14.57 -8.75
C HIS A 129 38.34 15.69 -9.51
N LYS A 130 37.35 15.38 -10.36
CA LYS A 130 36.60 16.39 -11.10
C LYS A 130 35.56 17.06 -10.21
N ASN A 131 35.33 18.37 -10.38
CA ASN A 131 34.21 19.04 -9.72
C ASN A 131 32.88 18.60 -10.31
N ALA A 132 31.78 18.74 -9.56
CA ALA A 132 30.46 18.27 -9.99
C ALA A 132 30.00 18.91 -11.32
N SER A 133 30.38 20.16 -11.58
CA SER A 133 30.08 20.88 -12.83
C SER A 133 30.86 20.38 -14.04
N GLU A 134 31.96 19.65 -13.82
CA GLU A 134 32.87 19.17 -14.86
C GLU A 134 32.65 17.69 -15.23
N LEU A 135 31.75 17.01 -14.50
CA LEU A 135 31.41 15.61 -14.76
C LEU A 135 30.61 15.49 -16.05
N LEU A 136 31.13 14.68 -16.98
CA LEU A 136 30.40 14.22 -18.16
C LEU A 136 29.28 13.25 -17.74
N ASP A 137 28.26 13.09 -18.57
CA ASP A 137 27.10 12.27 -18.19
C ASP A 137 27.45 10.81 -17.88
N HIS A 138 28.37 10.21 -18.64
CA HIS A 138 28.87 8.85 -18.38
C HIS A 138 29.74 8.74 -17.12
N GLU A 139 30.19 9.86 -16.57
CA GLU A 139 30.97 9.90 -15.33
C GLU A 139 30.09 10.07 -14.10
N ARG A 140 28.82 10.44 -14.29
CA ARG A 140 27.83 10.59 -13.21
C ARG A 140 27.22 9.24 -12.91
N THR A 141 27.13 8.93 -11.63
CA THR A 141 26.37 7.77 -11.16
C THR A 141 25.26 8.24 -10.24
N GLN A 142 24.24 7.42 -10.06
CA GLN A 142 23.17 7.72 -9.11
C GLN A 142 22.63 6.44 -8.50
N TYR A 143 21.97 6.59 -7.35
CA TYR A 143 21.01 5.62 -6.84
C TYR A 143 20.00 6.35 -5.98
N PHE A 144 18.91 5.68 -5.60
CA PHE A 144 17.94 6.21 -4.65
C PHE A 144 18.14 5.56 -3.30
N GLU A 145 18.15 6.35 -2.24
CA GLU A 145 18.30 5.81 -0.89
C GLU A 145 17.05 5.04 -0.44
N ARG A 146 15.87 5.45 -0.93
CA ARG A 146 14.58 4.84 -0.56
C ARG A 146 13.76 4.51 -1.79
N MET A 147 13.15 3.32 -1.79
CA MET A 147 12.23 2.85 -2.81
C MET A 147 11.02 2.18 -2.16
N ALA A 148 9.84 2.51 -2.66
CA ALA A 148 8.59 1.81 -2.40
C ALA A 148 8.01 1.34 -3.73
N PHE A 149 7.40 0.17 -3.75
CA PHE A 149 6.67 -0.31 -4.93
C PHE A 149 5.37 -1.01 -4.52
N ILE A 150 4.42 -1.04 -5.46
CA ILE A 150 3.24 -1.90 -5.38
C ILE A 150 3.03 -2.65 -6.69
N MET A 151 2.37 -3.80 -6.60
CA MET A 151 1.84 -4.56 -7.73
C MET A 151 0.43 -5.02 -7.41
N ARG A 152 -0.49 -4.60 -8.26
CA ARG A 152 -1.90 -4.96 -8.18
C ARG A 152 -2.14 -6.29 -8.89
N ILE A 153 -3.07 -7.06 -8.35
CA ILE A 153 -3.61 -8.26 -8.99
C ILE A 153 -5.05 -7.93 -9.40
N PRO A 154 -5.26 -7.26 -10.55
CA PRO A 154 -6.55 -6.67 -10.94
C PRO A 154 -7.68 -7.70 -11.12
N SER A 155 -7.35 -8.98 -11.23
CA SER A 155 -8.32 -10.07 -11.29
C SER A 155 -8.89 -10.49 -9.92
N ILE A 156 -8.28 -10.04 -8.81
CA ILE A 156 -8.77 -10.32 -7.45
C ILE A 156 -9.27 -9.00 -6.88
N VAL A 157 -10.56 -8.75 -7.08
CA VAL A 157 -11.25 -7.52 -6.68
C VAL A 157 -12.44 -7.82 -5.79
N GLU A 158 -12.76 -6.88 -4.92
CA GLU A 158 -13.93 -6.89 -4.05
C GLU A 158 -14.54 -5.50 -3.99
N THR A 159 -15.79 -5.40 -3.54
CA THR A 159 -16.46 -4.10 -3.35
C THR A 159 -16.87 -3.94 -1.89
N ILE A 160 -16.48 -2.80 -1.29
CA ILE A 160 -16.85 -2.42 0.06
C ILE A 160 -17.49 -1.04 0.01
N ASN A 161 -18.75 -0.94 0.45
CA ASN A 161 -19.51 0.30 0.46
C ASN A 161 -19.49 1.06 -0.89
N GLY A 162 -19.59 0.32 -2.00
CA GLY A 162 -19.52 0.86 -3.36
C GLY A 162 -18.12 1.21 -3.87
N ASN A 163 -17.06 0.98 -3.08
CA ASN A 163 -15.69 1.18 -3.50
C ASN A 163 -15.06 -0.16 -3.91
N GLU A 164 -14.56 -0.22 -5.14
CA GLU A 164 -13.79 -1.36 -5.59
C GLU A 164 -12.40 -1.34 -4.98
N ILE A 165 -11.93 -2.48 -4.51
CA ILE A 165 -10.59 -2.70 -3.98
C ILE A 165 -9.95 -3.87 -4.70
N ALA A 166 -8.64 -3.84 -4.91
CA ALA A 166 -7.90 -4.95 -5.54
C ALA A 166 -6.79 -5.48 -4.64
N LEU A 167 -6.59 -6.80 -4.64
CA LEU A 167 -5.46 -7.41 -3.93
C LEU A 167 -4.16 -6.82 -4.47
N THR A 168 -3.31 -6.35 -3.56
CA THR A 168 -2.10 -5.60 -3.87
C THR A 168 -0.98 -6.05 -2.96
N ILE A 169 0.19 -6.28 -3.54
CA ILE A 169 1.42 -6.52 -2.78
C ILE A 169 2.37 -5.35 -2.97
N GLY A 170 3.38 -5.25 -2.13
CA GLY A 170 4.43 -4.28 -2.31
C GLY A 170 5.48 -4.35 -1.23
N GLY A 171 6.39 -3.39 -1.27
CA GLY A 171 7.46 -3.35 -0.28
C GLY A 171 8.22 -2.05 -0.30
N VAL A 172 9.04 -1.89 0.74
CA VAL A 172 9.96 -0.76 0.92
C VAL A 172 11.37 -1.29 1.14
N ARG A 173 12.32 -0.74 0.40
CA ARG A 173 13.74 -0.85 0.69
C ARG A 173 14.28 0.55 0.95
N SER A 174 15.00 0.70 2.05
CA SER A 174 15.73 1.92 2.35
C SER A 174 17.17 1.60 2.75
N TYR A 175 18.14 2.06 1.96
CA TYR A 175 19.56 1.86 2.22
C TYR A 175 20.07 2.63 3.45
N ASN A 176 19.37 3.68 3.89
CA ASN A 176 19.69 4.40 5.12
C ASN A 176 19.51 3.57 6.39
N LEU A 177 18.74 2.48 6.33
CA LEU A 177 18.58 1.53 7.42
C LEU A 177 19.79 0.58 7.54
N GLU A 178 20.63 0.55 6.51
CA GLU A 178 21.85 -0.24 6.45
C GLU A 178 23.06 0.58 6.90
N ASN A 179 23.97 -0.07 7.61
CA ASN A 179 25.28 0.50 7.87
C ASN A 179 26.25 0.13 6.74
N LEU A 180 26.11 0.82 5.60
CA LEU A 180 26.96 0.59 4.42
C LEU A 180 28.45 0.84 4.67
N TYR A 181 28.83 1.53 5.76
CA TYR A 181 30.23 1.76 6.15
C TYR A 181 30.86 0.56 6.91
N ASN A 182 30.10 -0.52 7.10
CA ASN A 182 30.54 -1.70 7.82
C ASN A 182 30.71 -2.92 6.88
N LYS A 183 30.99 -4.08 7.46
CA LYS A 183 30.87 -5.37 6.77
C LYS A 183 29.40 -5.70 6.53
N LYS A 184 29.10 -6.55 5.54
CA LYS A 184 27.74 -7.02 5.27
C LYS A 184 27.13 -7.61 6.53
N SER A 185 25.92 -7.15 6.82
CA SER A 185 25.06 -7.66 7.88
C SER A 185 23.71 -8.03 7.30
N PHE A 186 22.76 -8.36 8.17
CA PHE A 186 21.36 -8.45 7.76
C PHE A 186 20.94 -7.15 7.07
N GLU A 187 20.33 -7.32 5.90
CA GLU A 187 19.67 -6.28 5.15
C GLU A 187 18.17 -6.25 5.55
N LYS A 188 17.58 -5.06 5.62
CA LYS A 188 16.21 -4.83 6.10
C LYS A 188 15.24 -4.43 4.99
N PHE A 189 14.09 -5.07 4.98
CA PHE A 189 13.03 -4.82 4.02
C PHE A 189 11.72 -4.65 4.77
N LYS A 190 10.80 -3.87 4.19
CA LYS A 190 9.38 -3.98 4.54
C LYS A 190 8.66 -4.67 3.39
N PHE A 191 7.78 -5.60 3.68
CA PHE A 191 6.96 -6.27 2.67
C PHE A 191 5.51 -6.32 3.14
N PHE A 192 4.57 -6.16 2.22
CA PHE A 192 3.16 -6.33 2.52
C PHE A 192 2.37 -7.01 1.40
N ILE A 193 1.26 -7.61 1.81
CA ILE A 193 0.13 -8.02 0.99
C ILE A 193 -1.15 -7.49 1.67
N GLY A 194 -2.03 -6.90 0.88
CA GLY A 194 -3.22 -6.21 1.36
C GLY A 194 -4.11 -5.85 0.19
N PHE A 195 -4.87 -4.77 0.32
CA PHE A 195 -5.72 -4.26 -0.75
C PHE A 195 -5.37 -2.81 -1.09
N GLN A 196 -5.68 -2.38 -2.31
CA GLN A 196 -5.66 -0.98 -2.68
C GLN A 196 -7.09 -0.56 -3.05
N ASN A 197 -7.56 0.56 -2.46
CA ASN A 197 -8.85 1.12 -2.84
C ASN A 197 -8.71 1.93 -4.14
N LYS A 198 -9.53 1.59 -5.15
CA LYS A 198 -9.43 2.19 -6.48
C LYS A 198 -9.77 3.68 -6.51
N VAL A 199 -10.54 4.19 -5.54
CA VAL A 199 -11.04 5.57 -5.55
C VAL A 199 -9.93 6.60 -5.28
N CYS A 200 -9.14 6.38 -4.23
CA CYS A 200 -8.05 7.30 -3.82
C CYS A 200 -6.65 6.68 -3.91
N CYS A 201 -6.54 5.43 -4.36
CA CYS A 201 -5.30 4.67 -4.53
C CYS A 201 -4.48 4.50 -3.23
N ASN A 202 -5.09 4.72 -2.06
CA ASN A 202 -4.54 4.40 -0.75
C ASN A 202 -4.46 2.89 -0.52
N LEU A 203 -3.55 2.49 0.37
CA LEU A 203 -3.35 1.09 0.70
C LEU A 203 -4.10 0.70 1.96
N CYS A 204 -4.82 -0.40 1.87
CA CYS A 204 -5.45 -1.07 2.98
C CYS A 204 -4.55 -2.22 3.44
N VAL A 205 -3.78 -2.00 4.50
CA VAL A 205 -2.77 -2.94 4.99
C VAL A 205 -3.09 -3.32 6.43
N TRP A 206 -3.04 -4.62 6.71
CA TRP A 206 -3.28 -5.18 8.04
C TRP A 206 -2.05 -6.00 8.50
N SER A 207 -1.91 -6.17 9.81
CA SER A 207 -0.73 -6.75 10.46
C SER A 207 -0.39 -8.16 10.00
N ASP A 208 -1.38 -9.03 9.74
CA ASP A 208 -1.16 -10.38 9.21
C ASP A 208 -0.55 -10.39 7.79
N GLY A 209 -0.76 -9.30 7.05
CA GLY A 209 -0.23 -9.09 5.71
C GLY A 209 1.02 -8.22 5.67
N PHE A 210 1.60 -7.80 6.81
CA PHE A 210 2.69 -6.83 6.84
C PHE A 210 3.86 -7.28 7.72
N ILE A 211 5.07 -7.19 7.17
CA ILE A 211 6.32 -7.35 7.93
C ILE A 211 7.10 -6.04 7.89
N ASP A 212 7.25 -5.41 9.06
CA ASP A 212 7.99 -4.15 9.23
C ASP A 212 9.51 -4.33 9.11
N ASP A 213 10.08 -5.37 9.74
CA ASP A 213 11.52 -5.60 9.79
C ASP A 213 11.87 -6.99 9.25
N LEU A 214 11.75 -7.15 7.93
CA LEU A 214 12.12 -8.37 7.23
C LEU A 214 13.63 -8.38 7.01
N ARG A 215 14.36 -8.97 7.98
CA ARG A 215 15.82 -9.09 7.97
C ARG A 215 16.27 -10.29 7.17
N VAL A 216 17.22 -10.12 6.25
CA VAL A 216 17.73 -11.20 5.39
C VAL A 216 19.23 -11.10 5.15
N THR A 217 19.86 -12.21 4.84
CA THR A 217 21.28 -12.30 4.48
C THR A 217 21.51 -12.61 3.01
N SER A 218 20.49 -13.13 2.34
CA SER A 218 20.59 -13.60 0.95
C SER A 218 19.29 -13.41 0.18
N TYR A 219 19.40 -13.44 -1.15
CA TYR A 219 18.27 -13.44 -2.08
C TYR A 219 17.29 -14.59 -1.80
N GLY A 220 17.81 -15.81 -1.58
CA GLY A 220 16.97 -16.99 -1.31
C GLY A 220 16.18 -16.87 0.00
N GLU A 221 16.79 -16.29 1.04
CA GLU A 221 16.10 -16.03 2.31
C GLU A 221 14.98 -14.98 2.13
N LEU A 222 15.24 -13.92 1.36
CA LEU A 222 14.24 -12.90 1.02
C LEU A 222 13.06 -13.49 0.28
N GLN A 223 13.31 -14.30 -0.76
CA GLN A 223 12.27 -15.00 -1.51
C GLN A 223 11.44 -15.92 -0.60
N ALA A 224 12.10 -16.71 0.25
CA ALA A 224 11.40 -17.63 1.16
C ALA A 224 10.49 -16.89 2.16
N LYS A 225 10.97 -15.78 2.74
CA LYS A 225 10.17 -14.98 3.69
C LYS A 225 9.01 -14.27 2.99
N ILE A 226 9.22 -13.70 1.81
CA ILE A 226 8.12 -13.08 1.03
C ILE A 226 7.05 -14.12 0.68
N LEU A 227 7.47 -15.29 0.19
CA LEU A 227 6.53 -16.38 -0.14
C LEU A 227 5.73 -16.79 1.09
N ASN A 228 6.38 -16.92 2.24
CA ASN A 228 5.71 -17.26 3.50
C ASN A 228 4.66 -16.22 3.90
N VAL A 229 4.95 -14.92 3.78
CA VAL A 229 3.97 -13.87 4.07
C VAL A 229 2.75 -13.98 3.15
N ILE A 230 2.97 -14.13 1.84
CA ILE A 230 1.88 -14.22 0.86
C ILE A 230 0.99 -15.44 1.14
N GLN A 231 1.60 -16.59 1.48
CA GLN A 231 0.87 -17.85 1.70
C GLN A 231 0.09 -17.88 3.02
N ASN A 232 0.53 -17.17 4.05
CA ASN A 232 -0.13 -17.16 5.36
C ASN A 232 -1.13 -16.01 5.52
N TYR A 233 -1.12 -15.03 4.63
CA TYR A 233 -2.03 -13.89 4.69
C TYR A 233 -3.51 -14.32 4.52
N ASN A 234 -4.33 -14.05 5.53
CA ASN A 234 -5.75 -14.34 5.50
C ASN A 234 -6.55 -13.21 4.85
N ALA A 235 -6.62 -13.24 3.52
CA ALA A 235 -7.35 -12.25 2.73
C ALA A 235 -8.85 -12.17 3.07
N GLU A 236 -9.50 -13.31 3.29
CA GLU A 236 -10.94 -13.37 3.62
C GLU A 236 -11.24 -12.68 4.94
N LYS A 237 -10.45 -12.96 5.98
CA LYS A 237 -10.59 -12.31 7.28
C LYS A 237 -10.38 -10.81 7.18
N HIS A 238 -9.36 -10.36 6.45
CA HIS A 238 -9.11 -8.93 6.27
C HIS A 238 -10.28 -8.25 5.53
N LEU A 239 -10.80 -8.88 4.46
CA LEU A 239 -11.97 -8.39 3.73
C LEU A 239 -13.21 -8.31 4.62
N PHE A 240 -13.48 -9.36 5.40
CA PHE A 240 -14.59 -9.39 6.33
C PHE A 240 -14.51 -8.23 7.33
N GLN A 241 -13.36 -8.05 7.97
CA GLN A 241 -13.15 -6.97 8.93
C GLN A 241 -13.29 -5.57 8.30
N MET A 242 -12.80 -5.37 7.06
CA MET A 242 -13.02 -4.11 6.34
C MET A 242 -14.50 -3.88 6.00
N LYS A 243 -15.23 -4.95 5.63
CA LYS A 243 -16.68 -4.86 5.39
C LYS A 243 -17.44 -4.48 6.67
N GLU A 244 -17.07 -5.04 7.83
CA GLU A 244 -17.70 -4.69 9.11
C GLU A 244 -17.54 -3.21 9.51
N LEU A 245 -16.45 -2.54 9.11
CA LEU A 245 -16.28 -1.10 9.35
C LEU A 245 -17.39 -0.28 8.69
N SER A 246 -17.92 -0.73 7.54
CA SER A 246 -19.01 -0.02 6.86
C SER A 246 -20.34 -0.08 7.60
N LEU A 247 -20.50 -1.02 8.55
CA LEU A 247 -21.73 -1.23 9.32
C LEU A 247 -21.83 -0.36 10.58
N HIS A 248 -20.76 0.37 10.93
CA HIS A 248 -20.68 1.19 12.13
C HIS A 248 -20.39 2.64 11.74
N SER A 249 -20.97 3.60 12.46
CA SER A 249 -20.81 5.03 12.17
C SER A 249 -20.54 5.85 13.42
N LEU A 250 -19.80 6.93 13.24
CA LEU A 250 -19.66 8.00 14.22
C LEU A 250 -20.66 9.10 13.91
N THR A 251 -21.30 9.60 14.95
CA THR A 251 -22.03 10.87 14.86
C THR A 251 -21.07 12.04 14.65
N GLU A 252 -21.57 13.18 14.15
CA GLU A 252 -20.77 14.40 14.03
C GLU A 252 -20.05 14.76 15.34
N ASN A 253 -20.74 14.66 16.48
CA ASN A 253 -20.16 14.92 17.80
C ASN A 253 -19.03 13.95 18.15
N GLN A 254 -19.20 12.66 17.89
CA GLN A 254 -18.16 11.65 18.13
C GLN A 254 -16.96 11.85 17.21
N PHE A 255 -17.19 12.21 15.94
CA PHE A 255 -16.12 12.51 15.01
C PHE A 255 -15.34 13.76 15.43
N ALA A 256 -16.04 14.84 15.81
CA ALA A 256 -15.41 16.05 16.33
C ALA A 256 -14.56 15.76 17.58
N GLN A 257 -15.08 14.93 18.50
CA GLN A 257 -14.36 14.50 19.69
C GLN A 257 -13.10 13.69 19.33
N LEU A 258 -13.22 12.75 18.38
CA LEU A 258 -12.10 11.95 17.88
C LEU A 258 -10.98 12.84 17.31
N ILE A 259 -11.34 13.82 16.47
CA ILE A 259 -10.36 14.76 15.90
C ILE A 259 -9.72 15.64 16.98
N GLY A 260 -10.51 16.12 17.94
CA GLY A 260 -10.01 16.89 19.08
C GLY A 260 -9.01 16.08 19.92
N ARG A 261 -9.36 14.85 20.28
CA ARG A 261 -8.50 13.92 21.02
C ARG A 261 -7.25 13.55 20.23
N ALA A 262 -7.36 13.31 18.93
CA ALA A 262 -6.22 13.03 18.06
C ALA A 262 -5.19 14.19 18.03
N LYS A 263 -5.66 15.45 18.05
CA LYS A 263 -4.77 16.61 18.19
C LYS A 263 -4.10 16.66 19.55
N LEU A 264 -4.85 16.45 20.62
CA LEU A 264 -4.30 16.45 21.99
C LEU A 264 -3.31 15.32 22.22
N TYR A 265 -3.51 14.16 21.57
CA TYR A 265 -2.67 12.97 21.69
C TYR A 265 -1.18 13.24 21.41
N GLN A 266 -0.88 14.15 20.49
CA GLN A 266 0.51 14.51 20.16
C GLN A 266 1.20 15.33 21.24
N HIS A 267 0.44 15.96 22.12
CA HIS A 267 0.94 16.83 23.20
C HIS A 267 0.88 16.17 24.58
N LEU A 268 0.36 14.94 24.68
CA LEU A 268 0.27 14.23 25.96
C LEU A 268 1.66 13.98 26.57
N PRO A 269 1.79 14.09 27.91
CA PRO A 269 2.96 13.60 28.62
C PRO A 269 3.19 12.12 28.31
N LYS A 270 4.46 11.71 28.20
CA LYS A 270 4.84 10.33 27.83
C LYS A 270 4.16 9.27 28.70
N SER A 271 4.02 9.51 30.00
CA SER A 271 3.38 8.61 30.97
C SER A 271 1.89 8.40 30.73
N GLU A 272 1.18 9.45 30.30
CA GLU A 272 -0.24 9.36 29.95
C GLU A 272 -0.41 8.72 28.57
N LYS A 273 0.42 9.14 27.61
CA LYS A 273 0.40 8.63 26.24
C LYS A 273 0.63 7.12 26.18
N SER A 274 1.49 6.55 27.04
CA SER A 274 1.74 5.11 27.10
C SER A 274 0.55 4.27 27.55
N LEU A 275 -0.48 4.88 28.14
CA LEU A 275 -1.70 4.21 28.59
C LEU A 275 -2.80 4.22 27.53
N ILE A 276 -2.60 4.98 26.45
CA ILE A 276 -3.59 5.16 25.39
C ILE A 276 -3.09 4.43 24.14
N PRO A 277 -3.96 3.72 23.41
CA PRO A 277 -3.58 3.08 22.17
C PRO A 277 -2.89 4.04 21.18
N ASN A 278 -1.94 3.50 20.44
CA ASN A 278 -1.05 4.31 19.64
C ASN A 278 -1.75 4.94 18.42
N LEU A 279 -1.51 6.24 18.19
CA LEU A 279 -1.94 6.96 16.99
C LEU A 279 -0.72 7.59 16.30
N ASN A 280 -0.28 6.97 15.20
CA ASN A 280 0.92 7.33 14.44
C ASN A 280 0.70 8.46 13.42
N PHE A 281 -0.33 9.29 13.59
CA PHE A 281 -0.72 10.34 12.66
C PHE A 281 -0.27 11.72 13.15
N THR A 282 0.33 12.51 12.26
CA THR A 282 0.82 13.86 12.56
C THR A 282 -0.33 14.86 12.57
N ASP A 283 -0.11 16.04 13.16
CA ASP A 283 -1.09 17.14 13.11
C ASP A 283 -1.51 17.50 11.69
N GLY A 284 -0.58 17.43 10.73
CA GLY A 284 -0.85 17.65 9.31
C GLY A 284 -1.84 16.63 8.74
N HIS A 285 -1.69 15.35 9.11
CA HIS A 285 -2.66 14.33 8.71
C HIS A 285 -4.01 14.57 9.36
N ILE A 286 -4.05 14.89 10.67
CA ILE A 286 -5.33 15.15 11.37
C ILE A 286 -6.05 16.37 10.79
N ASN A 287 -5.32 17.43 10.42
CA ASN A 287 -5.89 18.57 9.71
C ASN A 287 -6.50 18.18 8.36
N THR A 288 -5.82 17.31 7.61
CA THR A 288 -6.31 16.81 6.32
C THR A 288 -7.59 16.02 6.51
N ILE A 289 -7.63 15.10 7.49
CA ILE A 289 -8.83 14.30 7.82
C ILE A 289 -10.01 15.20 8.22
N ALA A 290 -9.76 16.22 9.04
CA ALA A 290 -10.81 17.16 9.49
C ALA A 290 -11.41 17.96 8.32
N LYS A 291 -10.58 18.36 7.36
CA LYS A 291 -11.01 19.02 6.12
C LYS A 291 -11.80 18.05 5.24
N ASP A 292 -11.24 16.88 4.98
CA ASP A 292 -11.78 15.87 4.07
C ASP A 292 -13.09 15.26 4.59
N TYR A 293 -13.36 15.30 5.90
CA TYR A 293 -14.67 14.98 6.46
C TYR A 293 -15.82 15.82 5.87
N TYR A 294 -15.56 17.07 5.48
CA TYR A 294 -16.54 17.94 4.80
C TYR A 294 -16.39 17.95 3.28
N GLU A 295 -15.15 17.86 2.78
CA GLU A 295 -14.84 18.18 1.38
C GLU A 295 -14.52 16.98 0.50
N ASP A 296 -14.22 15.81 1.07
CA ASP A 296 -13.83 14.65 0.27
C ASP A 296 -15.01 14.12 -0.56
N ALA A 297 -14.79 13.93 -1.85
CA ALA A 297 -15.85 13.55 -2.78
C ALA A 297 -16.40 12.13 -2.57
N SER A 298 -15.70 11.27 -1.82
CA SER A 298 -16.00 9.84 -1.71
C SER A 298 -16.15 9.35 -0.27
N PHE A 299 -15.46 9.97 0.67
CA PHE A 299 -15.38 9.53 2.06
C PHE A 299 -15.84 10.60 3.06
N SER A 300 -16.46 11.70 2.60
CA SER A 300 -17.06 12.69 3.50
C SER A 300 -18.22 12.10 4.31
N ARG A 301 -18.66 12.89 5.29
CA ARG A 301 -19.89 12.66 6.03
C ARG A 301 -21.14 12.60 5.15
N ASN A 302 -22.20 12.01 5.68
CA ASN A 302 -23.54 12.07 5.08
C ASN A 302 -24.25 13.40 5.41
N GLU A 303 -25.48 13.58 4.90
CA GLU A 303 -26.27 14.79 5.10
C GLU A 303 -26.62 15.07 6.58
N GLN A 304 -26.68 14.03 7.42
CA GLN A 304 -26.94 14.14 8.86
C GLN A 304 -25.68 14.49 9.67
N GLY A 305 -24.51 14.50 9.03
CA GLY A 305 -23.22 14.73 9.67
C GLY A 305 -22.54 13.45 10.17
N ASP A 306 -23.16 12.29 10.01
CA ASP A 306 -22.56 11.02 10.43
C ASP A 306 -21.57 10.50 9.39
N ILE A 307 -20.59 9.72 9.82
CA ILE A 307 -19.59 9.09 8.95
C ILE A 307 -19.36 7.62 9.35
N ASN A 308 -19.45 6.71 8.38
CA ASN A 308 -19.19 5.30 8.65
C ASN A 308 -17.68 5.03 8.83
N LEU A 309 -17.32 3.97 9.57
CA LEU A 309 -15.92 3.71 9.89
C LEU A 309 -15.07 3.28 8.69
N TRP A 310 -15.68 2.74 7.63
CA TRP A 310 -14.97 2.49 6.37
C TRP A 310 -14.52 3.81 5.73
N ASN A 311 -15.37 4.85 5.74
CA ASN A 311 -15.01 6.17 5.27
C ASN A 311 -13.95 6.81 6.17
N VAL A 312 -14.08 6.70 7.50
CA VAL A 312 -13.05 7.18 8.45
C VAL A 312 -11.69 6.54 8.14
N TYR A 313 -11.64 5.21 7.99
CA TYR A 313 -10.41 4.50 7.64
C TYR A 313 -9.78 5.01 6.33
N ASN A 314 -10.60 5.27 5.31
CA ASN A 314 -10.12 5.82 4.04
C ASN A 314 -9.62 7.27 4.17
N LEU A 315 -10.25 8.12 5.00
CA LEU A 315 -9.71 9.44 5.30
C LEU A 315 -8.32 9.37 5.93
N PHE A 316 -8.10 8.45 6.88
CA PHE A 316 -6.80 8.25 7.52
C PHE A 316 -5.73 7.79 6.52
N THR A 317 -6.03 6.76 5.74
CA THR A 317 -5.08 6.17 4.78
C THR A 317 -4.84 7.08 3.57
N GLN A 318 -5.80 7.93 3.19
CA GLN A 318 -5.62 9.00 2.20
C GLN A 318 -4.71 10.10 2.73
N ALA A 319 -4.93 10.61 3.95
CA ALA A 319 -4.04 11.59 4.57
C ALA A 319 -2.61 11.05 4.70
N ASN A 320 -2.46 9.73 4.94
CA ASN A 320 -1.17 9.06 5.03
C ASN A 320 -0.35 9.07 3.72
N LYS A 321 -0.95 9.35 2.55
CA LYS A 321 -0.20 9.46 1.27
C LYS A 321 0.83 10.58 1.29
N SER A 322 0.68 11.54 2.21
CA SER A 322 1.64 12.61 2.47
C SER A 322 2.81 12.20 3.40
N SER A 323 2.87 10.94 3.83
CA SER A 323 3.97 10.40 4.63
C SER A 323 5.21 10.12 3.79
N TYR A 324 6.37 10.17 4.44
CA TYR A 324 7.61 9.60 3.89
C TYR A 324 7.51 8.07 3.77
N ILE A 325 8.18 7.53 2.76
CA ILE A 325 8.28 6.08 2.46
C ILE A 325 8.54 5.25 3.73
N ASP A 326 9.46 5.68 4.60
CA ASP A 326 9.90 4.91 5.79
C ASP A 326 8.77 4.60 6.79
N THR A 327 7.76 5.47 6.85
CA THR A 327 6.68 5.43 7.86
C THR A 327 5.31 5.12 7.25
N PHE A 328 5.24 5.04 5.92
CA PHE A 328 3.98 4.98 5.20
C PHE A 328 3.22 3.69 5.50
N LEU A 329 3.86 2.52 5.40
CA LEU A 329 3.21 1.23 5.64
C LEU A 329 2.78 1.07 7.11
N ASP A 330 3.63 1.48 8.06
CA ASP A 330 3.33 1.41 9.50
C ASP A 330 2.09 2.22 9.87
N ARG A 331 1.92 3.39 9.24
CA ARG A 331 0.75 4.23 9.42
C ARG A 331 -0.51 3.64 8.77
N ASN A 332 -0.39 2.92 7.65
CA ASN A 332 -1.54 2.21 7.07
C ASN A 332 -2.05 1.11 8.01
N VAL A 333 -1.13 0.31 8.58
CA VAL A 333 -1.48 -0.70 9.60
C VAL A 333 -2.09 -0.03 10.82
N ASN A 334 -1.48 1.05 11.32
CA ASN A 334 -2.03 1.78 12.46
C ASN A 334 -3.40 2.39 12.19
N ALA A 335 -3.70 2.86 10.96
CA ALA A 335 -5.03 3.34 10.61
C ALA A 335 -6.09 2.25 10.72
N PHE A 336 -5.76 1.04 10.26
CA PHE A 336 -6.67 -0.09 10.33
C PHE A 336 -6.91 -0.51 11.78
N ASP A 337 -5.84 -0.71 12.55
CA ASP A 337 -5.91 -1.08 13.97
C ASP A 337 -6.65 -0.02 14.80
N PHE A 338 -6.40 1.26 14.51
CA PHE A 338 -7.09 2.38 15.16
C PHE A 338 -8.58 2.36 14.85
N THR A 339 -8.97 2.19 13.58
CA THR A 339 -10.39 2.18 13.19
C THR A 339 -11.11 0.96 13.76
N GLN A 340 -10.48 -0.22 13.77
CA GLN A 340 -10.96 -1.41 14.49
C GLN A 340 -11.13 -1.14 16.00
N GLY A 341 -10.19 -0.42 16.61
CA GLY A 341 -10.27 -0.01 18.00
C GLY A 341 -11.48 0.89 18.29
N ILE A 342 -11.73 1.87 17.43
CA ILE A 342 -12.91 2.73 17.50
C ILE A 342 -14.20 1.93 17.30
N GLN A 343 -14.23 0.99 16.35
CA GLN A 343 -15.37 0.09 16.15
C GLN A 343 -15.72 -0.69 17.42
N LYS A 344 -14.72 -1.26 18.09
CA LYS A 344 -14.92 -1.97 19.35
C LYS A 344 -15.56 -1.06 20.40
N VAL A 345 -15.09 0.17 20.51
CA VAL A 345 -15.63 1.14 21.48
C VAL A 345 -17.11 1.40 21.24
N LEU A 346 -17.54 1.50 19.97
CA LEU A 346 -18.94 1.72 19.62
C LEU A 346 -19.85 0.53 20.00
N ILE A 347 -19.32 -0.68 20.06
CA ILE A 347 -20.05 -1.88 20.51
C ILE A 347 -19.88 -2.17 22.01
N GLY A 348 -19.22 -1.26 22.75
CA GLY A 348 -19.06 -1.34 24.20
C GLY A 348 -17.84 -2.12 24.68
N ASP A 349 -16.83 -2.32 23.83
CA ASP A 349 -15.60 -3.06 24.14
C ASP A 349 -14.33 -2.25 23.76
N GLY A 350 -13.21 -2.47 24.43
CA GLY A 350 -11.90 -2.04 23.95
C GLY A 350 -11.31 -0.71 24.47
N ASP A 351 -10.00 -0.58 24.32
CA ASP A 351 -9.20 0.40 25.06
C ASP A 351 -9.11 1.79 24.40
N TYR A 352 -9.87 2.02 23.33
CA TYR A 352 -9.82 3.28 22.54
C TYR A 352 -10.80 4.34 23.04
N HIS A 353 -11.50 4.10 24.17
CA HIS A 353 -12.52 5.00 24.72
C HIS A 353 -12.03 6.43 24.89
N TRP A 354 -10.75 6.64 25.19
CA TRP A 354 -10.16 7.98 25.34
C TRP A 354 -10.36 8.86 24.09
N PHE A 355 -10.39 8.28 22.90
CA PHE A 355 -10.59 9.01 21.65
C PHE A 355 -12.05 9.45 21.43
N LEU A 356 -13.03 8.84 22.10
CA LEU A 356 -14.46 9.17 21.95
C LEU A 356 -15.09 9.76 23.22
N SER A 357 -14.34 9.86 24.32
CA SER A 357 -14.80 10.36 25.63
C SER A 357 -14.54 11.84 25.83
#